data_AF-U6MFZ8-F1
#
_entry.id   AF-U6MFZ8-F1
#
_cell.length_a   1.000
_cell.length_b   1.000
_cell.length_c   1.000
_cell.angle_alpha   90.00
_cell.angle_beta   90.00
_cell.angle_gamma   90.00
#
_symmetry.space_group_name_H-M   'P 1'
#
loop_
_entity.id
_entity.type
_entity.pdbx_description
1 polymer ?
#
loop_
_entity_poly.entity_id
_entity_poly.type
_entity_poly.pdbx_seq_one_letter_code
_entity_poly.pdbx_strand_id
1 'polypeptide(L)'
;MMSLAFIALAAVPVFCGQQAESASITGTAKTLNCLAAMNEARTAAGLAEFKPAAEQGQMLPENPAAKSDIQAAELWEEICQEIAGTDSARTEAQKLKGTFMYYRGEDDCTAAVQHWKDGFSLFNNELPPVYKALGSPEVYTDKAVSFVALYNPKADPVASCAFATCTKGDAAALSKSHGGPALRRLSGEKPTTAVICLTNPAALTADAAPFKEEEWQKIVHAIAGPEAGNGAGRVRPSFAAHALIMLLLGYRLF
;
A
#
# COMPACT_ATOMS: atom_id res chain seq x y z
N MET A 1 -29.07 -55.80 -54.34
CA MET A 1 -28.71 -55.43 -52.95
C MET A 1 -27.80 -54.20 -53.04
N MET A 2 -28.32 -53.04 -52.65
CA MET A 2 -27.69 -51.73 -52.80
C MET A 2 -26.95 -51.41 -51.49
N SER A 3 -25.63 -51.26 -51.55
CA SER A 3 -24.82 -50.87 -50.38
C SER A 3 -24.60 -49.36 -50.39
N LEU A 4 -25.18 -48.66 -49.43
CA LEU A 4 -24.97 -47.23 -49.17
C LEU A 4 -23.76 -47.08 -48.23
N ALA A 5 -22.69 -46.46 -48.71
CA ALA A 5 -21.55 -46.06 -47.90
C ALA A 5 -21.79 -44.64 -47.35
N PHE A 6 -21.83 -44.50 -46.03
CA PHE A 6 -21.85 -43.21 -45.34
C PHE A 6 -20.42 -42.75 -45.07
N ILE A 7 -20.02 -41.62 -45.66
CA ILE A 7 -18.75 -40.93 -45.37
C ILE A 7 -19.03 -39.92 -44.25
N ALA A 8 -18.43 -40.12 -43.07
CA ALA A 8 -18.48 -39.16 -41.97
C ALA A 8 -17.41 -38.07 -42.16
N LEU A 9 -17.82 -36.81 -42.32
CA LEU A 9 -16.93 -35.64 -42.26
C LEU A 9 -16.62 -35.31 -40.80
N ALA A 10 -15.37 -35.46 -40.37
CA ALA A 10 -14.88 -34.92 -39.11
C ALA A 10 -14.42 -33.47 -39.31
N ALA A 11 -15.17 -32.51 -38.78
CA ALA A 11 -14.75 -31.12 -38.70
C ALA A 11 -13.89 -30.92 -37.45
N VAL A 12 -12.60 -30.60 -37.64
CA VAL A 12 -11.68 -30.22 -36.56
C VAL A 12 -11.86 -28.72 -36.29
N PRO A 13 -12.33 -28.29 -35.11
CA PRO A 13 -12.34 -26.89 -34.77
C PRO A 13 -10.90 -26.43 -34.49
N VAL A 14 -10.36 -25.63 -35.39
CA VAL A 14 -9.13 -24.85 -35.16
C VAL A 14 -9.46 -23.83 -34.08
N PHE A 15 -9.07 -24.12 -32.84
CA PHE A 15 -9.02 -23.12 -31.77
C PHE A 15 -7.87 -22.17 -32.07
N CYS A 16 -8.16 -21.04 -32.70
CA CYS A 16 -7.27 -19.88 -32.65
C CYS A 16 -7.21 -19.39 -31.20
N GLY A 17 -6.13 -19.73 -30.50
CA GLY A 17 -5.83 -19.14 -29.20
C GLY A 17 -5.58 -17.65 -29.38
N GLN A 18 -6.56 -16.81 -29.04
CA GLN A 18 -6.29 -15.39 -28.82
C GLN A 18 -5.53 -15.28 -27.51
N GLN A 19 -4.21 -15.13 -27.60
CA GLN A 19 -3.40 -14.63 -26.51
C GLN A 19 -3.86 -13.20 -26.26
N ALA A 20 -4.58 -12.97 -25.16
CA ALA A 20 -4.96 -11.63 -24.75
C ALA A 20 -3.67 -10.88 -24.42
N GLU A 21 -3.24 -9.98 -25.31
CA GLU A 21 -2.18 -9.01 -25.00
C GLU A 21 -2.66 -8.16 -23.84
N SER A 22 -2.05 -8.34 -22.67
CA SER A 22 -2.29 -7.51 -21.50
C SER A 22 -1.89 -6.08 -21.83
N ALA A 23 -2.79 -5.13 -21.57
CA ALA A 23 -2.49 -3.70 -21.55
C ALA A 23 -1.20 -3.44 -20.77
N SER A 24 -0.24 -2.73 -21.37
CA SER A 24 1.02 -2.37 -20.70
C SER A 24 0.74 -1.37 -19.57
N ILE A 25 1.44 -1.48 -18.45
CA ILE A 25 1.34 -0.51 -17.34
C ILE A 25 2.69 0.18 -17.23
N THR A 26 2.70 1.50 -17.18
CA THR A 26 3.93 2.29 -17.03
C THR A 26 3.83 3.22 -15.84
N GLY A 27 4.97 3.52 -15.20
CA GLY A 27 5.03 4.39 -14.03
C GLY A 27 6.07 5.49 -14.20
N THR A 28 5.74 6.71 -13.80
CA THR A 28 6.73 7.79 -13.56
C THR A 28 6.81 8.09 -12.08
N ALA A 29 7.93 8.60 -11.61
CA ALA A 29 8.08 8.91 -10.19
C ALA A 29 9.01 10.10 -9.94
N LYS A 30 8.69 10.85 -8.89
CA LYS A 30 9.50 11.97 -8.41
C LYS A 30 9.80 11.78 -6.93
N THR A 31 10.99 12.18 -6.48
CA THR A 31 11.32 12.14 -5.06
C THR A 31 10.33 12.99 -4.26
N LEU A 32 9.87 12.45 -3.13
CA LEU A 32 8.98 13.12 -2.19
C LEU A 32 9.60 13.04 -0.80
N ASN A 33 9.53 14.12 -0.02
CA ASN A 33 10.04 14.13 1.35
C ASN A 33 8.89 14.09 2.36
N CYS A 34 8.63 12.91 2.92
CA CYS A 34 7.62 12.71 3.96
C CYS A 34 8.20 12.60 5.38
N LEU A 35 9.50 12.87 5.57
CA LEU A 35 10.19 12.65 6.85
C LEU A 35 9.53 13.40 8.01
N ALA A 36 9.14 14.66 7.81
CA ALA A 36 8.51 15.46 8.86
C ALA A 36 7.21 14.80 9.39
N ALA A 37 6.28 14.45 8.48
CA ALA A 37 5.02 13.80 8.85
C ALA A 37 5.24 12.40 9.46
N MET A 38 6.18 11.62 8.91
CA MET A 38 6.51 10.30 9.44
C MET A 38 7.13 10.38 10.85
N ASN A 39 8.02 11.36 11.08
CA ASN A 39 8.72 11.54 12.34
C ASN A 39 7.81 12.08 13.44
N GLU A 40 6.80 12.89 13.11
CA GLU A 40 5.75 13.28 14.06
C GLU A 40 5.06 12.02 14.65
N ALA A 41 4.66 11.08 13.80
CA ALA A 41 4.04 9.84 14.25
C ALA A 41 4.99 8.97 15.11
N ARG A 42 6.26 8.85 14.69
CA ARG A 42 7.26 8.02 15.37
C ARG A 42 7.66 8.56 16.73
N THR A 43 7.92 9.87 16.82
CA THR A 43 8.32 10.52 18.06
C THR A 43 7.21 10.48 19.10
N ALA A 44 5.94 10.56 18.69
CA ALA A 44 4.80 10.36 19.57
C ALA A 44 4.80 8.96 20.24
N ALA A 45 5.31 7.94 19.56
CA ALA A 45 5.50 6.58 20.11
C ALA A 45 6.87 6.37 20.79
N GLY A 46 7.67 7.43 20.95
CA GLY A 46 9.01 7.35 21.54
C GLY A 46 10.02 6.58 20.69
N LEU A 47 9.80 6.51 19.38
CA LEU A 47 10.71 5.87 18.42
C LEU A 47 11.68 6.88 17.82
N ALA A 48 12.85 6.40 17.41
CA ALA A 48 13.84 7.23 16.71
C ALA A 48 13.30 7.74 15.38
N GLU A 49 13.60 8.99 15.05
CA GLU A 49 13.25 9.61 13.79
C GLU A 49 13.92 8.92 12.59
N PHE A 50 13.18 8.79 11.49
CA PHE A 50 13.76 8.47 10.19
C PHE A 50 14.70 9.58 9.74
N LYS A 51 15.88 9.18 9.25
CA LYS A 51 16.78 10.03 8.47
C LYS A 51 16.58 9.79 6.97
N PRO A 52 17.07 10.69 6.10
CA PRO A 52 17.12 10.41 4.66
C PRO A 52 17.97 9.16 4.38
N ALA A 53 17.48 8.27 3.53
CA ALA A 53 18.29 7.17 3.03
C ALA A 53 19.43 7.69 2.16
N ALA A 54 20.62 7.10 2.30
CA ALA A 54 21.80 7.48 1.55
C ALA A 54 22.54 6.29 0.92
N GLU A 55 22.25 5.06 1.37
CA GLU A 55 22.93 3.87 0.85
C GLU A 55 22.21 3.30 -0.37
N GLN A 56 23.01 2.67 -1.24
CA GLN A 56 22.49 1.96 -2.39
C GLN A 56 21.52 0.84 -1.96
N GLY A 57 20.40 0.74 -2.67
CA GLY A 57 19.32 -0.20 -2.35
C GLY A 57 18.36 0.30 -1.28
N GLN A 58 18.63 1.43 -0.60
CA GLN A 58 17.69 2.05 0.35
C GLN A 58 16.93 3.24 -0.26
N MET A 59 17.33 3.66 -1.46
CA MET A 59 16.78 4.83 -2.16
C MET A 59 15.85 4.40 -3.30
N LEU A 60 14.68 5.03 -3.36
CA LEU A 60 13.78 4.93 -4.49
C LEU A 60 14.27 5.87 -5.61
N PRO A 61 14.49 5.38 -6.84
CA PRO A 61 14.93 6.23 -7.94
C PRO A 61 13.77 7.05 -8.51
N GLU A 62 14.06 8.27 -8.99
CA GLU A 62 13.12 9.01 -9.85
C GLU A 62 12.94 8.29 -11.21
N ASN A 63 11.88 8.59 -11.95
CA ASN A 63 11.73 8.10 -13.33
C ASN A 63 11.12 9.18 -14.23
N PRO A 64 11.86 9.66 -15.24
CA PRO A 64 13.16 9.16 -15.75
C PRO A 64 14.37 9.43 -14.82
N ALA A 65 15.17 8.39 -14.55
CA ALA A 65 16.37 8.48 -13.69
C ALA A 65 17.63 8.89 -14.47
N ALA A 66 18.59 9.51 -13.76
CA ALA A 66 20.01 9.42 -14.14
C ALA A 66 20.57 8.07 -13.69
N LYS A 67 21.37 7.42 -14.55
CA LYS A 67 21.93 6.04 -14.40
C LYS A 67 22.05 5.54 -12.95
N SER A 68 21.41 4.42 -12.65
CA SER A 68 21.51 3.69 -11.39
C SER A 68 21.56 2.18 -11.67
N ASP A 69 22.02 1.38 -10.71
CA ASP A 69 22.01 -0.10 -10.83
C ASP A 69 20.59 -0.70 -10.79
N ILE A 70 19.61 0.11 -10.38
CA ILE A 70 18.18 -0.21 -10.45
C ILE A 70 17.63 0.38 -11.74
N GLN A 71 16.93 -0.45 -12.51
CA GLN A 71 16.24 0.00 -13.71
C GLN A 71 14.95 0.72 -13.31
N ALA A 72 15.02 2.05 -13.19
CA ALA A 72 13.90 2.84 -12.66
C ALA A 72 12.59 2.60 -13.42
N ALA A 73 12.62 2.54 -14.76
CA ALA A 73 11.42 2.29 -15.56
C ALA A 73 10.76 0.93 -15.24
N GLU A 74 11.56 -0.13 -15.13
CA GLU A 74 11.08 -1.47 -14.78
C GLU A 74 10.58 -1.54 -13.33
N LEU A 75 11.28 -0.90 -12.38
CA LEU A 75 10.83 -0.79 -10.99
C LEU A 75 9.44 -0.15 -10.88
N TRP A 76 9.22 0.97 -11.57
CA TRP A 76 7.95 1.69 -11.49
C TRP A 76 6.84 0.97 -12.27
N GLU A 77 7.16 0.21 -13.32
CA GLU A 77 6.21 -0.73 -13.93
C GLU A 77 5.77 -1.81 -12.93
N GLU A 78 6.72 -2.44 -12.23
CA GLU A 78 6.43 -3.45 -11.21
C GLU A 78 5.55 -2.90 -10.07
N ILE A 79 5.92 -1.75 -9.50
CA ILE A 79 5.14 -1.09 -8.45
C ILE A 79 3.75 -0.71 -8.96
N CYS A 80 3.63 -0.22 -10.19
CA CYS A 80 2.33 0.13 -10.76
C CYS A 80 1.44 -1.09 -11.02
N GLN A 81 2.00 -2.25 -11.34
CA GLN A 81 1.27 -3.52 -11.41
C GLN A 81 0.72 -3.90 -10.03
N GLU A 82 1.50 -3.77 -8.96
CA GLU A 82 1.02 -4.02 -7.59
C GLU A 82 -0.09 -3.05 -7.17
N ILE A 83 0.05 -1.77 -7.50
CA ILE A 83 -0.99 -0.76 -7.29
C ILE A 83 -2.25 -1.09 -8.09
N ALA A 84 -2.11 -1.66 -9.30
CA ALA A 84 -3.25 -2.11 -10.10
C ALA A 84 -3.87 -3.42 -9.59
N GLY A 85 -3.24 -4.11 -8.62
CA GLY A 85 -3.67 -5.42 -8.13
C GLY A 85 -3.43 -6.54 -9.15
N THR A 86 -2.47 -6.36 -10.05
CA THR A 86 -2.02 -7.38 -10.99
C THR A 86 -0.73 -8.03 -10.50
N ASP A 87 -0.47 -9.25 -10.96
CA ASP A 87 0.78 -9.93 -10.66
C ASP A 87 1.98 -9.12 -11.20
N SER A 88 3.02 -9.03 -10.38
CA SER A 88 4.26 -8.31 -10.70
C SER A 88 5.47 -9.24 -10.53
N ALA A 89 6.46 -9.10 -11.41
CA ALA A 89 7.69 -9.88 -11.36
C ALA A 89 8.57 -9.53 -10.14
N ARG A 90 8.45 -8.31 -9.59
CA ARG A 90 9.21 -7.79 -8.43
C ARG A 90 10.74 -7.91 -8.56
N THR A 91 11.28 -8.01 -9.76
CA THR A 91 12.72 -8.22 -10.00
C THR A 91 13.57 -7.02 -9.60
N GLU A 92 13.14 -5.80 -9.92
CA GLU A 92 13.81 -4.58 -9.49
C GLU A 92 13.46 -4.24 -8.05
N ALA A 93 12.20 -4.45 -7.64
CA ALA A 93 11.76 -4.23 -6.27
C ALA A 93 12.54 -5.09 -5.25
N GLN A 94 12.91 -6.33 -5.59
CA GLN A 94 13.70 -7.22 -4.73
C GLN A 94 15.17 -6.80 -4.58
N LYS A 95 15.71 -5.96 -5.46
CA LYS A 95 17.06 -5.39 -5.30
C LYS A 95 17.10 -4.32 -4.22
N LEU A 96 15.94 -3.72 -3.91
CA LEU A 96 15.80 -2.76 -2.83
C LEU A 96 15.74 -3.48 -1.48
N LYS A 97 16.42 -2.89 -0.50
CA LYS A 97 16.42 -3.35 0.89
C LYS A 97 15.38 -2.56 1.65
N GLY A 98 14.63 -3.22 2.50
CA GLY A 98 13.71 -2.56 3.41
C GLY A 98 12.27 -3.05 3.28
N THR A 99 11.34 -2.20 3.71
CA THR A 99 9.91 -2.48 3.63
C THR A 99 9.22 -1.32 2.93
N PHE A 100 8.48 -1.65 1.87
CA PHE A 100 7.66 -0.69 1.14
C PHE A 100 6.40 -0.34 1.92
N MET A 101 6.02 0.93 1.83
CA MET A 101 4.81 1.51 2.38
C MET A 101 4.04 2.14 1.23
N TYR A 102 2.77 1.80 1.10
CA TYR A 102 1.94 2.21 -0.03
C TYR A 102 0.79 3.08 0.45
N TYR A 103 0.58 4.20 -0.21
CA TYR A 103 -0.63 5.00 -0.09
C TYR A 103 -1.12 5.37 -1.48
N ARG A 104 -2.29 4.85 -1.87
CA ARG A 104 -2.95 5.23 -3.13
C ARG A 104 -3.70 6.54 -2.89
N GLY A 105 -3.29 7.60 -3.58
CA GLY A 105 -3.79 8.95 -3.33
C GLY A 105 -2.90 10.02 -3.96
N GLU A 106 -3.08 11.25 -3.49
CA GLU A 106 -2.35 12.44 -3.95
C GLU A 106 -0.95 12.50 -3.32
N ASP A 107 -0.13 13.48 -3.72
CA ASP A 107 1.22 13.74 -3.19
C ASP A 107 1.19 14.39 -1.79
N ASP A 108 0.35 13.85 -0.91
CA ASP A 108 0.13 14.33 0.46
C ASP A 108 0.73 13.37 1.49
N CYS A 109 1.87 13.77 2.05
CA CYS A 109 2.56 13.01 3.10
C CYS A 109 1.73 12.86 4.38
N THR A 110 0.87 13.82 4.72
CA THR A 110 0.01 13.75 5.92
C THR A 110 -1.07 12.70 5.71
N ALA A 111 -1.72 12.72 4.54
CA ALA A 111 -2.71 11.71 4.18
C ALA A 111 -2.10 10.31 4.08
N ALA A 112 -0.88 10.20 3.52
CA ALA A 112 -0.14 8.94 3.47
C ALA A 112 0.16 8.39 4.86
N VAL A 113 0.71 9.23 5.75
CA VAL A 113 1.00 8.84 7.14
C VAL A 113 -0.26 8.43 7.89
N GLN A 114 -1.36 9.16 7.71
CA GLN A 114 -2.63 8.77 8.33
C GLN A 114 -3.13 7.43 7.79
N HIS A 115 -3.05 7.19 6.47
CA HIS A 115 -3.41 5.91 5.88
C HIS A 115 -2.61 4.74 6.46
N TRP A 116 -1.29 4.92 6.65
CA TRP A 116 -0.45 3.89 7.27
C TRP A 116 -0.79 3.70 8.75
N LYS A 117 -1.02 4.79 9.51
CA LYS A 117 -1.47 4.71 10.91
C LYS A 117 -2.77 3.95 11.07
N ASP A 118 -3.72 4.12 10.15
CA ASP A 118 -5.00 3.41 10.18
C ASP A 118 -4.85 1.88 10.10
N GLY A 119 -3.69 1.38 9.62
CA GLY A 119 -3.36 -0.05 9.67
C GLY A 119 -3.29 -0.62 11.09
N PHE A 120 -3.13 0.22 12.12
CA PHE A 120 -3.23 -0.14 13.54
C PHE A 120 -4.52 -0.92 13.85
N SER A 121 -5.65 -0.46 13.31
CA SER A 121 -6.97 -1.05 13.57
C SER A 121 -7.10 -2.49 13.08
N LEU A 122 -6.28 -2.92 12.12
CA LEU A 122 -6.28 -4.29 11.61
C LEU A 122 -5.83 -5.31 12.66
N PHE A 123 -5.07 -4.85 13.67
CA PHE A 123 -4.59 -5.68 14.78
C PHE A 123 -5.51 -5.65 16.00
N ASN A 124 -6.66 -4.96 15.95
CA ASN A 124 -7.64 -4.90 17.04
C ASN A 124 -7.04 -4.50 18.42
N ASN A 125 -6.05 -3.60 18.43
CA ASN A 125 -5.26 -3.22 19.61
C ASN A 125 -4.42 -4.36 20.25
N GLU A 126 -4.33 -5.52 19.61
CA GLU A 126 -3.51 -6.64 20.04
C GLU A 126 -2.12 -6.56 19.41
N LEU A 127 -1.13 -7.12 20.11
CA LEU A 127 0.23 -7.21 19.59
C LEU A 127 0.21 -7.95 18.23
N PRO A 128 0.79 -7.36 17.16
CA PRO A 128 0.82 -8.01 15.86
C PRO A 128 1.44 -9.42 15.94
N PRO A 129 0.79 -10.43 15.34
CA PRO A 129 1.23 -11.82 15.43
C PRO A 129 2.55 -12.04 14.69
N VAL A 130 3.18 -13.20 14.89
CA VAL A 130 4.39 -13.58 14.15
C VAL A 130 4.15 -13.51 12.64
N TYR A 131 5.00 -12.75 11.94
CA TYR A 131 4.95 -12.63 10.49
C TYR A 131 5.52 -13.87 9.81
N LYS A 132 4.84 -14.37 8.77
CA LYS A 132 5.36 -15.46 7.93
C LYS A 132 5.63 -14.97 6.51
N ALA A 133 4.62 -14.34 5.91
CA ALA A 133 4.69 -13.76 4.58
C ALA A 133 3.57 -12.72 4.42
N LEU A 134 3.58 -11.97 3.32
CA LEU A 134 2.44 -11.11 2.97
C LEU A 134 1.17 -11.96 2.90
N GLY A 135 0.10 -11.52 3.55
CA GLY A 135 -1.15 -12.27 3.70
C GLY A 135 -1.08 -13.47 4.65
N SER A 136 0.03 -13.68 5.37
CA SER A 136 0.19 -14.79 6.32
C SER A 136 0.85 -14.37 7.64
N PRO A 137 0.10 -14.30 8.75
CA PRO A 137 -1.38 -14.42 8.83
C PRO A 137 -2.13 -13.35 8.01
N GLU A 138 -3.42 -13.59 7.73
CA GLU A 138 -4.27 -12.78 6.83
C GLU A 138 -4.29 -11.28 7.18
N VAL A 139 -4.04 -10.94 8.45
CA VAL A 139 -3.94 -9.54 8.91
C VAL A 139 -2.84 -8.75 8.20
N TYR A 140 -1.76 -9.40 7.73
CA TYR A 140 -0.63 -8.76 7.05
C TYR A 140 -0.94 -8.41 5.59
N THR A 141 -1.86 -7.48 5.42
CA THR A 141 -2.13 -6.77 4.15
C THR A 141 -1.08 -5.68 3.90
N ASP A 142 -1.04 -5.10 2.70
CA ASP A 142 -0.14 -3.97 2.39
C ASP A 142 -0.29 -2.79 3.38
N LYS A 143 -1.52 -2.55 3.84
CA LYS A 143 -1.80 -1.50 4.84
C LYS A 143 -1.21 -1.85 6.21
N ALA A 144 -1.34 -3.11 6.64
CA ALA A 144 -0.75 -3.58 7.89
C ALA A 144 0.79 -3.59 7.84
N VAL A 145 1.36 -4.00 6.71
CA VAL A 145 2.81 -3.92 6.47
C VAL A 145 3.29 -2.47 6.51
N SER A 146 2.54 -1.55 5.89
CA SER A 146 2.88 -0.12 5.91
C SER A 146 2.84 0.47 7.33
N PHE A 147 1.84 0.08 8.13
CA PHE A 147 1.78 0.42 9.55
C PHE A 147 3.01 -0.07 10.31
N VAL A 148 3.36 -1.36 10.13
CA VAL A 148 4.52 -1.96 10.82
C VAL A 148 5.82 -1.27 10.44
N ALA A 149 5.98 -0.92 9.15
CA ALA A 149 7.11 -0.16 8.66
C ALA A 149 7.21 1.24 9.28
N LEU A 150 6.11 1.98 9.36
CA LEU A 150 6.07 3.30 9.98
C LEU A 150 6.56 3.28 11.44
N TYR A 151 6.14 2.27 12.21
CA TYR A 151 6.47 2.14 13.64
C TYR A 151 7.61 1.17 13.94
N ASN A 152 8.40 0.77 12.94
CA ASN A 152 9.53 -0.14 13.12
C ASN A 152 10.53 0.39 14.18
N PRO A 153 10.78 -0.36 15.27
CA PRO A 153 11.60 0.10 16.40
C PRO A 153 13.11 -0.12 16.20
N LYS A 154 13.51 -0.76 15.09
CA LYS A 154 14.92 -1.02 14.79
C LYS A 154 15.73 0.28 14.71
N ALA A 155 16.98 0.19 15.16
CA ALA A 155 17.90 1.31 15.25
C ALA A 155 18.29 1.88 13.88
N ASP A 156 18.77 3.13 13.90
CA ASP A 156 19.24 3.90 12.74
C ASP A 156 18.28 3.87 11.54
N PRO A 157 16.99 4.21 11.75
CA PRO A 157 16.00 4.07 10.72
C PRO A 157 16.18 5.16 9.64
N VAL A 158 16.05 4.76 8.37
CA VAL A 158 16.05 5.68 7.23
C VAL A 158 14.83 5.48 6.33
N ALA A 159 14.44 6.52 5.60
CA ALA A 159 13.35 6.44 4.63
C ALA A 159 13.71 7.14 3.32
N SER A 160 13.19 6.59 2.22
CA SER A 160 13.18 7.20 0.89
C SER A 160 11.76 7.15 0.35
N CYS A 161 11.19 8.27 -0.07
CA CYS A 161 9.83 8.30 -0.62
C CYS A 161 9.82 8.88 -2.04
N ALA A 162 8.83 8.45 -2.82
CA ALA A 162 8.55 8.97 -4.13
C ALA A 162 7.04 9.01 -4.39
N PHE A 163 6.62 9.99 -5.18
CA PHE A 163 5.27 10.07 -5.70
C PHE A 163 5.24 9.43 -7.09
N ALA A 164 4.48 8.35 -7.22
CA ALA A 164 4.35 7.56 -8.44
C ALA A 164 3.05 7.91 -9.17
N THR A 165 3.12 7.98 -10.50
CA THR A 165 1.96 8.12 -11.39
C THR A 165 1.96 6.95 -12.38
N CYS A 166 0.94 6.10 -12.27
CA CYS A 166 0.74 4.88 -13.03
C CYS A 166 -0.27 5.08 -14.16
N THR A 167 0.13 4.77 -15.39
CA THR A 167 -0.70 4.87 -16.59
C THR A 167 -0.88 3.50 -17.21
N LYS A 168 -2.13 3.11 -17.45
CA LYS A 168 -2.48 1.90 -18.22
C LYS A 168 -2.50 2.26 -19.71
N GLY A 169 -1.64 1.61 -20.49
CA GLY A 169 -1.58 1.74 -21.93
C GLY A 169 -2.67 0.92 -22.63
N ASP A 170 -3.19 1.44 -23.73
CA ASP A 170 -4.12 0.68 -24.58
C ASP A 170 -3.36 -0.42 -25.34
N ALA A 171 -3.88 -1.65 -25.33
CA ALA A 171 -3.32 -2.81 -26.07
C ALA A 171 -3.28 -2.63 -27.62
N ALA A 172 -3.69 -1.47 -28.15
CA ALA A 172 -3.83 -1.23 -29.58
C ALA A 172 -2.63 -0.53 -30.25
N ALA A 173 -1.60 -0.11 -29.50
CA ALA A 173 -0.53 0.74 -30.05
C ALA A 173 0.51 0.01 -30.93
N LEU A 174 0.47 -1.33 -31.04
CA LEU A 174 1.44 -2.10 -31.83
C LEU A 174 0.92 -2.59 -33.20
N SER A 175 -0.36 -2.42 -33.51
CA SER A 175 -0.89 -2.76 -34.84
C SER A 175 -0.77 -1.57 -35.79
N LYS A 176 0.42 -1.38 -36.36
CA LYS A 176 0.55 -0.65 -37.63
C LYS A 176 -0.26 -1.40 -38.70
N SER A 177 -1.15 -0.66 -39.36
CA SER A 177 -1.88 -1.01 -40.59
C SER A 177 -3.15 -1.84 -40.39
N HIS A 178 -4.32 -1.19 -40.43
CA HIS A 178 -5.30 -1.30 -41.52
C HIS A 178 -6.42 -0.26 -41.31
N GLY A 179 -6.70 0.53 -42.34
CA GLY A 179 -7.65 1.64 -42.30
C GLY A 179 -9.09 1.16 -42.10
N GLY A 180 -9.63 1.40 -40.91
CA GLY A 180 -11.05 1.34 -40.59
C GLY A 180 -11.40 2.46 -39.61
N PRO A 181 -12.67 2.91 -39.51
CA PRO A 181 -13.04 3.99 -38.62
C PRO A 181 -12.72 3.60 -37.18
N ALA A 182 -11.77 4.30 -36.58
CA ALA A 182 -11.44 4.12 -35.18
C ALA A 182 -12.69 4.38 -34.34
N LEU A 183 -13.30 3.32 -33.82
CA LEU A 183 -14.24 3.43 -32.71
C LEU A 183 -13.46 4.07 -31.56
N ARG A 184 -13.63 5.38 -31.41
CA ARG A 184 -13.21 6.14 -30.21
C ARG A 184 -13.83 5.46 -29.00
N ARG A 185 -13.09 4.58 -28.33
CA ARG A 185 -13.47 3.98 -27.06
C ARG A 185 -12.44 4.38 -26.01
N LEU A 186 -12.88 5.27 -25.12
CA LEU A 186 -12.41 5.55 -23.75
C LEU A 186 -10.89 5.59 -23.52
N SER A 187 -10.18 6.39 -24.30
CA SER A 187 -8.91 6.97 -23.83
C SER A 187 -9.24 8.03 -22.78
N GLY A 188 -9.38 7.63 -21.52
CA GLY A 188 -9.89 8.53 -20.47
C GLY A 188 -9.88 7.99 -19.05
N GLU A 189 -9.21 6.87 -18.77
CA GLU A 189 -8.99 6.46 -17.38
C GLU A 189 -7.91 7.36 -16.78
N LYS A 190 -8.23 8.05 -15.67
CA LYS A 190 -7.27 8.91 -14.98
C LYS A 190 -6.11 8.04 -14.49
N PRO A 191 -4.87 8.52 -14.58
CA PRO A 191 -3.74 7.78 -14.03
C PRO A 191 -3.96 7.54 -12.53
N THR A 192 -3.54 6.37 -12.06
CA THR A 192 -3.55 6.07 -10.63
C THR A 192 -2.28 6.61 -10.01
N THR A 193 -2.38 7.34 -8.92
CA THR A 193 -1.25 7.94 -8.22
C THR A 193 -1.05 7.31 -6.85
N ALA A 194 0.19 7.34 -6.35
CA ALA A 194 0.50 6.82 -5.04
C ALA A 194 1.74 7.47 -4.42
N VAL A 195 1.74 7.62 -3.10
CA VAL A 195 2.96 7.86 -2.32
C VAL A 195 3.53 6.51 -1.92
N ILE A 196 4.77 6.25 -2.35
CA ILE A 196 5.52 5.05 -2.03
C ILE A 196 6.71 5.45 -1.18
N CYS A 197 6.87 4.81 -0.02
CA CYS A 197 8.07 4.96 0.80
C CYS A 197 8.75 3.61 0.99
N LEU A 198 10.08 3.60 0.96
CA LEU A 198 10.92 2.48 1.34
C LEU A 198 11.60 2.84 2.66
N THR A 199 11.40 2.01 3.68
CA THR A 199 12.01 2.22 5.00
C THR A 199 13.02 1.14 5.29
N ASN A 200 14.11 1.53 5.96
CA ASN A 200 15.16 0.64 6.39
C ASN A 200 15.46 0.84 7.88
N PRO A 201 15.89 -0.23 8.59
CA PRO A 201 15.99 -1.62 8.10
C PRO A 201 14.61 -2.24 7.84
N ALA A 202 14.55 -3.40 7.17
CA ALA A 202 13.29 -4.09 6.89
C ALA A 202 12.50 -4.34 8.19
N ALA A 203 11.23 -3.98 8.20
CA ALA A 203 10.38 -4.01 9.39
C ALA A 203 9.90 -5.41 9.74
N LEU A 204 9.74 -6.26 8.72
CA LEU A 204 9.27 -7.63 8.87
C LEU A 204 10.38 -8.62 8.55
N THR A 205 10.40 -9.72 9.30
CA THR A 205 11.30 -10.85 9.08
C THR A 205 10.47 -12.11 9.31
N ALA A 206 10.59 -13.08 8.41
CA ALA A 206 9.84 -14.32 8.53
C ALA A 206 10.13 -14.98 9.89
N ASP A 207 9.07 -15.52 10.49
CA ASP A 207 9.08 -16.21 11.78
C ASP A 207 9.39 -15.32 13.00
N ALA A 208 9.33 -13.99 12.86
CA ALA A 208 9.48 -13.04 13.96
C ALA A 208 8.23 -12.15 14.14
N ALA A 209 7.93 -11.79 15.39
CA ALA A 209 6.98 -10.72 15.69
C ALA A 209 7.63 -9.35 15.39
N PRO A 210 6.89 -8.38 14.84
CA PRO A 210 7.45 -7.09 14.46
C PRO A 210 7.78 -6.18 15.65
N PHE A 211 7.10 -6.38 16.78
CA PHE A 211 7.24 -5.59 17.99
C PHE A 211 7.36 -6.48 19.21
N LYS A 212 8.09 -5.99 20.21
CA LYS A 212 7.96 -6.48 21.59
C LYS A 212 6.78 -5.82 22.29
N GLU A 213 6.36 -6.39 23.41
CA GLU A 213 5.24 -5.87 24.19
C GLU A 213 5.47 -4.41 24.61
N GLU A 214 6.67 -4.07 25.09
CA GLU A 214 6.99 -2.70 25.53
C GLU A 214 6.99 -1.68 24.39
N GLU A 215 7.33 -2.10 23.17
CA GLU A 215 7.29 -1.24 21.97
C GLU A 215 5.84 -1.04 21.53
N TRP A 216 5.06 -2.13 21.54
CA TRP A 216 3.64 -2.11 21.20
C TRP A 216 2.83 -1.21 22.12
N GLN A 217 3.05 -1.28 23.43
CA GLN A 217 2.33 -0.44 24.39
C GLN A 217 2.58 1.07 24.18
N LYS A 218 3.80 1.45 23.76
CA LYS A 218 4.08 2.86 23.39
C LYS A 218 3.34 3.27 22.14
N ILE A 219 3.25 2.39 21.13
CA ILE A 219 2.51 2.63 19.90
C ILE A 219 1.00 2.75 20.20
N VAL A 220 0.44 1.83 20.99
CA VAL A 220 -0.97 1.88 21.43
C VAL A 220 -1.25 3.18 22.17
N HIS A 221 -0.39 3.59 23.11
CA HIS A 221 -0.54 4.86 23.82
C HIS A 221 -0.54 6.05 22.85
N ALA A 222 0.41 6.09 21.90
CA ALA A 222 0.53 7.18 20.94
C ALA A 222 -0.69 7.32 20.01
N ILE A 223 -1.37 6.21 19.68
CA ILE A 223 -2.47 6.18 18.73
C ILE A 223 -3.84 6.27 19.42
N ALA A 224 -4.06 5.47 20.46
CA ALA A 224 -5.36 5.31 21.11
C ALA A 224 -5.44 6.02 22.49
N GLY A 225 -4.34 6.57 22.97
CA GLY A 225 -4.24 7.21 24.28
C GLY A 225 -3.98 6.22 25.43
N PRO A 226 -3.73 6.74 26.64
CA PRO A 226 -3.31 5.93 27.80
C PRO A 226 -4.36 4.94 28.30
N GLU A 227 -5.64 5.13 28.00
CA GLU A 227 -6.74 4.28 28.48
C GLU A 227 -6.88 2.97 27.71
N ALA A 228 -6.30 2.88 26.50
CA ALA A 228 -6.45 1.73 25.60
C ALA A 228 -5.42 0.60 25.83
N GLY A 229 -4.28 0.87 26.49
CA GLY A 229 -3.21 -0.12 26.73
C GLY A 229 -3.51 -1.15 27.82
N ASN A 230 -4.55 -0.93 28.62
CA ASN A 230 -4.98 -1.86 29.65
C ASN A 230 -6.20 -2.63 29.15
N GLY A 231 -5.98 -3.85 28.62
CA GLY A 231 -7.00 -4.76 28.08
C GLY A 231 -8.05 -5.27 29.09
N ALA A 232 -8.71 -4.37 29.81
CA ALA A 232 -9.96 -4.61 30.50
C ALA A 232 -11.03 -3.77 29.80
N GLY A 233 -11.77 -4.41 28.88
CA GLY A 233 -12.82 -3.77 28.11
C GLY A 233 -13.75 -2.94 28.99
N ARG A 234 -13.89 -1.66 28.68
CA ARG A 234 -14.96 -0.83 29.22
C ARG A 234 -15.85 -0.36 28.10
N VAL A 235 -17.10 -0.80 28.19
CA VAL A 235 -18.28 -0.21 27.57
C VAL A 235 -18.12 1.31 27.56
N ARG A 236 -18.04 1.89 26.35
CA ARG A 236 -18.10 3.34 26.15
C ARG A 236 -19.36 3.86 26.86
N PRO A 237 -19.28 4.81 27.81
CA PRO A 237 -20.45 5.55 28.21
C PRO A 237 -20.89 6.39 27.01
N SER A 238 -22.06 6.08 26.47
CA SER A 238 -22.71 6.89 25.46
C SER A 238 -22.89 8.31 26.00
N PHE A 239 -22.38 9.32 25.27
CA PHE A 239 -22.62 10.73 25.55
C PHE A 239 -24.08 11.06 25.21
N ALA A 240 -25.01 10.65 26.06
CA ALA A 240 -26.42 10.97 25.95
C ALA A 240 -27.04 11.15 27.35
N ALA A 241 -26.44 12.00 28.20
CA ALA A 241 -27.05 12.40 29.47
C ALA A 241 -26.39 13.66 30.07
N HIS A 242 -26.36 14.78 29.35
CA HIS A 242 -26.05 16.10 29.96
C HIS A 242 -26.99 17.18 29.42
N ALA A 243 -28.30 16.99 29.62
CA ALA A 243 -29.29 18.04 29.43
C ALA A 243 -30.52 17.83 30.32
N LEU A 244 -30.35 17.72 31.65
CA LEU A 244 -31.49 17.88 32.55
C LEU A 244 -31.15 18.18 34.03
N ILE A 245 -30.24 19.11 34.33
CA ILE A 245 -30.14 19.66 35.71
C ILE A 245 -29.78 21.15 35.66
N MET A 246 -30.72 22.00 35.21
CA MET A 246 -30.69 23.45 35.48
C MET A 246 -32.11 24.04 35.33
N LEU A 247 -33.12 23.52 36.05
CA LEU A 247 -34.46 24.13 36.09
C LEU A 247 -35.22 23.86 37.40
N LEU A 248 -34.53 23.93 38.55
CA LEU A 248 -35.18 23.88 39.88
C LEU A 248 -34.61 24.90 40.88
N LEU A 249 -34.28 26.11 40.42
CA LEU A 249 -33.90 27.25 41.29
C LEU A 249 -34.58 28.56 40.85
N GLY A 250 -35.82 28.48 40.34
CA GLY A 250 -36.55 29.63 39.80
C GLY A 250 -37.92 29.91 40.42
N TYR A 251 -38.34 29.20 41.48
CA TYR A 251 -39.62 29.46 42.16
C TYR A 251 -39.44 29.43 43.68
N ARG A 252 -38.74 30.44 44.19
CA ARG A 252 -38.95 31.02 45.53
C ARG A 252 -38.52 32.48 45.48
N LEU A 253 -39.38 33.32 44.92
CA LEU A 253 -39.54 34.74 45.21
C LEU A 253 -40.76 35.19 44.38
N PHE A 254 -41.73 35.79 45.07
CA PHE A 254 -43.12 36.12 44.69
C PHE A 254 -44.15 35.01 44.89
#